data_AF-A0AAJ2TT84-F1
#
_entry.id   AF-A0AAJ2TT84-F1
#
_cell.length_a   1.000
_cell.length_b   1.000
_cell.length_c   1.000
_cell.angle_alpha   90.00
_cell.angle_beta   90.00
_cell.angle_gamma   90.00
#
_symmetry.space_group_name_H-M   'P 1'
#
loop_
_entity.id
_entity.type
_entity.pdbx_description
1 polymer ?
#
loop_
_entity_poly.entity_id
_entity_poly.type
_entity_poly.pdbx_seq_one_letter_code
_entity_poly.pdbx_strand_id
1 'polypeptide(L)'
;ALQGERVKSLEECVIADWLFYNGVTYDYERRYEFDTATDTHRQYRPDFYYPDAGLYHEHFALDADGQPPAHFAHYAEGMHWKRQQHAARGTALVETTSFGLRSGYALQDLAERLGGSGVELDPNPDRELPEQGAKPMPDADLIGLMRTFIAHAKSNCLTLDDMAERLRQTPEDQFKERHRRFLEIASPVFQAWDNALADEHGIDFEDMLNMAAGLLEQGRYESPYELVMADEFQDASRARARLCRALVSKPGRYLFAVGDDWQSINRFAGADVSVMTGFREWMGQGQVLKLEQTFRCPQALCDASSRFISRNPAQIAKAVHSAAPALGPVLQAFQMNRREEMQDGVRQYLARLHQQLLSGALPQGRNGRVTVFILGRYRADRSTVPSDWKTAFGSTMDVEFLTAHRSKGREADYVILPGMVNRGFPSLRSDDPVLSLAMPDGDSYPLSEERRLFYVALTRARRSVAMFTLQGKHSPFLDELVKDRAVEVTAISGVAIHEERCPVCKVGVFVDRNGPHGVFRSCSSYPLCHNKPKGARRG
;
A
#
# COMPACT_ATOMS: atom_id res chain seq x y z
N ALA A 1 10.62 -20.63 7.16
CA ALA A 1 9.56 -21.15 8.03
C ALA A 1 10.09 -21.26 9.46
N LEU A 2 9.24 -21.61 10.41
CA LEU A 2 9.55 -21.65 11.85
C LEU A 2 10.72 -22.57 12.17
N GLN A 3 10.91 -23.65 11.41
CA GLN A 3 11.99 -24.60 11.62
C GLN A 3 13.36 -24.13 11.07
N GLY A 4 13.39 -23.01 10.33
CA GLY A 4 14.61 -22.33 9.86
C GLY A 4 14.92 -22.53 8.37
N GLU A 5 14.20 -23.42 7.69
CA GLU A 5 14.32 -23.63 6.25
C GLU A 5 13.77 -22.44 5.45
N ARG A 6 14.41 -22.21 4.30
CA ARG A 6 13.99 -21.22 3.32
C ARG A 6 13.14 -21.91 2.26
N VAL A 7 11.83 -21.64 2.32
CA VAL A 7 10.84 -22.14 1.35
C VAL A 7 10.67 -21.18 0.16
N LYS A 8 10.08 -21.67 -0.93
CA LYS A 8 9.94 -20.95 -2.21
C LYS A 8 8.75 -20.01 -2.27
N SER A 9 7.70 -20.29 -1.49
CA SER A 9 6.47 -19.50 -1.47
C SER A 9 5.95 -19.24 -0.05
N LEU A 10 5.08 -18.24 0.10
CA LEU A 10 4.40 -17.96 1.37
C LEU A 10 3.44 -19.09 1.74
N GLU A 11 2.80 -19.70 0.75
CA GLU A 11 1.85 -20.81 0.94
C GLU A 11 2.58 -22.09 1.42
N GLU A 12 3.76 -22.39 0.88
CA GLU A 12 4.64 -23.43 1.44
C GLU A 12 5.12 -23.09 2.85
N CYS A 13 5.34 -21.81 3.18
CA CYS A 13 5.68 -21.39 4.54
C CYS A 13 4.54 -21.73 5.51
N VAL A 14 3.29 -21.45 5.12
CA VAL A 14 2.11 -21.79 5.95
C VAL A 14 2.04 -23.30 6.19
N ILE A 15 2.28 -24.12 5.17
CA ILE A 15 2.29 -25.58 5.31
C ILE A 15 3.42 -26.02 6.24
N ALA A 16 4.65 -25.54 6.02
CA ALA A 16 5.82 -25.87 6.84
C ALA A 16 5.62 -25.49 8.32
N ASP A 17 5.09 -24.29 8.57
CA ASP A 17 4.80 -23.79 9.90
C ASP A 17 3.69 -24.61 10.58
N TRP A 18 2.66 -25.02 9.82
CA TRP A 18 1.62 -25.92 10.32
C TRP A 18 2.17 -27.30 10.67
N LEU A 19 3.02 -27.89 9.82
CA LEU A 19 3.67 -29.18 10.08
C LEU A 19 4.53 -29.12 11.35
N PHE A 20 5.30 -28.03 11.50
CA PHE A 20 6.11 -27.78 12.69
C PHE A 20 5.24 -27.76 13.96
N TYR A 21 4.15 -26.98 13.97
CA TYR A 21 3.26 -26.92 15.13
C TYR A 21 2.56 -28.23 15.44
N ASN A 22 2.35 -29.10 14.45
CA ASN A 22 1.75 -30.41 14.63
C ASN A 22 2.78 -31.54 14.84
N GLY A 23 4.05 -31.20 15.06
CA GLY A 23 5.10 -32.19 15.36
C GLY A 23 5.39 -33.14 14.21
N VAL A 24 5.04 -32.80 12.97
CA VAL A 24 5.23 -33.66 11.81
C VAL A 24 6.66 -33.51 11.29
N THR A 25 7.38 -34.62 11.22
CA THR A 25 8.71 -34.66 10.60
C THR A 25 8.58 -34.62 9.08
N TYR A 26 9.33 -33.73 8.43
CA TYR A 26 9.34 -33.61 6.97
C TYR A 26 10.70 -33.22 6.41
N ASP A 27 10.95 -33.61 5.16
CA ASP A 27 12.07 -33.15 4.35
C ASP A 27 11.56 -32.19 3.26
N TYR A 28 12.05 -30.94 3.24
CA TYR A 28 11.70 -29.95 2.21
C TYR A 28 12.60 -30.09 0.97
N GLU A 29 11.99 -30.11 -0.22
CA GLU A 29 12.68 -30.24 -1.52
C GLU A 29 13.72 -31.37 -1.59
N ARG A 30 13.42 -32.49 -0.92
CA ARG A 30 14.24 -33.69 -0.96
C ARG A 30 14.37 -34.19 -2.40
N ARG A 31 15.55 -34.71 -2.73
CA ARG A 31 15.75 -35.39 -4.01
C ARG A 31 14.83 -36.61 -4.08
N TYR A 32 13.99 -36.69 -5.11
CA TYR A 32 13.14 -37.85 -5.34
C TYR A 32 14.00 -39.12 -5.45
N GLU A 33 13.52 -40.22 -4.86
CA GLU A 33 14.32 -41.45 -4.70
C GLU A 33 14.66 -42.13 -6.03
N PHE A 34 13.86 -41.88 -7.06
CA PHE A 34 14.08 -42.38 -8.41
C PHE A 34 14.72 -41.33 -9.31
N ASP A 35 15.56 -41.80 -10.24
CA ASP A 35 16.08 -40.92 -11.29
C ASP A 35 14.95 -40.51 -12.25
N THR A 36 14.87 -39.21 -12.45
CA THR A 36 13.84 -38.51 -13.23
C THR A 36 14.48 -37.48 -14.17
N ALA A 37 15.80 -37.32 -14.12
CA ALA A 37 16.50 -36.34 -14.94
C ALA A 37 16.52 -36.80 -16.40
N THR A 38 16.08 -35.93 -17.29
CA THR A 38 16.14 -36.11 -18.74
C THR A 38 16.77 -34.87 -19.39
N ASP A 39 16.87 -34.88 -20.71
CA ASP A 39 17.25 -33.71 -21.51
C ASP A 39 16.30 -32.50 -21.35
N THR A 40 15.05 -32.77 -21.00
CA THR A 40 13.97 -31.78 -20.88
C THR A 40 13.58 -31.48 -19.42
N HIS A 41 13.87 -32.38 -18.48
CA HIS A 41 13.48 -32.26 -17.08
C HIS A 41 14.67 -32.44 -16.14
N ARG A 42 14.80 -31.56 -15.15
CA ARG A 42 15.76 -31.76 -14.05
C ARG A 42 15.26 -32.85 -13.11
N GLN A 43 16.16 -33.40 -12.30
CA GLN A 43 15.80 -34.29 -11.20
C GLN A 43 14.67 -33.70 -10.37
N TYR A 44 13.59 -34.47 -10.27
CA TYR A 44 12.39 -34.15 -9.53
C TYR A 44 12.70 -34.01 -8.03
N ARG A 45 12.10 -32.98 -7.43
CA ARG A 45 12.12 -32.67 -6.01
C ARG A 45 10.68 -32.30 -5.61
N PRO A 46 9.97 -33.18 -4.89
CA PRO A 46 8.68 -32.85 -4.29
C PRO A 46 8.83 -31.71 -3.28
N ASP A 47 7.78 -30.94 -3.05
CA ASP A 47 7.84 -29.79 -2.14
C ASP A 47 8.09 -30.26 -0.69
N PHE A 48 7.36 -31.29 -0.25
CA PHE A 48 7.57 -31.96 1.03
C PHE A 48 7.61 -33.49 0.90
N TYR A 49 8.32 -34.13 1.79
CA TYR A 49 8.30 -35.58 1.99
C TYR A 49 8.17 -35.90 3.47
N TYR A 50 7.31 -36.86 3.81
CA TYR A 50 7.05 -37.30 5.18
C TYR A 50 7.67 -38.69 5.39
N PRO A 51 8.86 -38.77 6.03
CA PRO A 51 9.60 -40.03 6.15
C PRO A 51 8.83 -41.10 6.92
N ASP A 52 8.11 -40.70 7.97
CA ASP A 52 7.38 -41.62 8.86
C ASP A 52 6.21 -42.33 8.15
N ALA A 53 5.73 -41.77 7.03
CA ALA A 53 4.65 -42.34 6.22
C ALA A 53 5.09 -42.78 4.81
N GLY A 54 6.33 -42.50 4.40
CA GLY A 54 6.76 -42.67 3.01
C GLY A 54 5.91 -41.87 2.02
N LEU A 55 5.37 -40.73 2.44
CA LEU A 55 4.37 -39.95 1.70
C LEU A 55 5.00 -38.69 1.08
N TYR A 56 4.78 -38.47 -0.21
CA TYR A 56 5.19 -37.26 -0.90
C TYR A 56 4.08 -36.21 -0.93
N HIS A 57 4.43 -34.92 -0.94
CA HIS A 57 3.48 -33.82 -0.98
C HIS A 57 3.89 -32.73 -1.96
N GLU A 58 2.94 -32.37 -2.82
CA GLU A 58 3.02 -31.28 -3.78
C GLU A 58 2.01 -30.17 -3.48
N HIS A 59 2.45 -28.92 -3.56
CA HIS A 59 1.60 -27.76 -3.43
C HIS A 59 1.43 -27.05 -4.79
N PHE A 60 0.20 -27.00 -5.29
CA PHE A 60 -0.10 -26.42 -6.60
C PHE A 60 -0.79 -25.06 -6.52
N ALA A 61 -0.33 -24.13 -7.35
CA ALA A 61 -0.96 -22.84 -7.53
C ALA A 61 -2.22 -22.98 -8.40
N LEU A 62 -3.32 -23.48 -7.82
CA LEU A 62 -4.61 -23.70 -8.49
C LEU A 62 -5.72 -22.87 -7.84
N ASP A 63 -6.63 -22.38 -8.68
CA ASP A 63 -7.86 -21.70 -8.27
C ASP A 63 -9.00 -22.69 -7.91
N ALA A 64 -10.20 -22.16 -7.69
CA ALA A 64 -11.38 -22.94 -7.33
C ALA A 64 -11.80 -23.96 -8.39
N ASP A 65 -11.51 -23.68 -9.67
CA ASP A 65 -11.82 -24.55 -10.81
C ASP A 65 -10.68 -25.53 -11.11
N GLY A 66 -9.65 -25.57 -10.25
CA GLY A 66 -8.46 -26.38 -10.42
C GLY A 66 -7.55 -25.91 -11.54
N GLN A 67 -7.68 -24.65 -11.98
CA GLN A 67 -6.88 -24.09 -13.06
C GLN A 67 -5.67 -23.32 -12.52
N PRO A 68 -4.51 -23.40 -13.19
CA PRO A 68 -3.35 -22.60 -12.84
C PRO A 68 -3.51 -21.14 -13.33
N PRO A 69 -2.78 -20.18 -12.73
CA PRO A 69 -2.77 -18.79 -13.18
C PRO A 69 -2.44 -18.67 -14.68
N ALA A 70 -3.25 -17.91 -15.42
CA ALA A 70 -3.15 -17.78 -16.88
C ALA A 70 -1.77 -17.32 -17.41
N HIS A 71 -0.93 -16.72 -16.57
CA HIS A 71 0.41 -16.25 -16.93
C HIS A 71 1.51 -17.32 -16.76
N PHE A 72 1.19 -18.48 -16.19
CA PHE A 72 2.12 -19.61 -16.08
C PHE A 72 1.95 -20.58 -17.26
N ALA A 73 2.59 -20.26 -18.38
CA ALA A 73 2.65 -21.16 -19.54
C ALA A 73 3.29 -22.50 -19.14
N HIS A 74 2.72 -23.61 -19.61
CA HIS A 74 3.17 -25.00 -19.36
C HIS A 74 3.11 -25.48 -17.89
N TYR A 75 2.46 -24.75 -16.98
CA TYR A 75 2.34 -25.17 -15.57
C TYR A 75 1.53 -26.46 -15.41
N ALA A 76 0.41 -26.57 -16.15
CA ALA A 76 -0.43 -27.77 -16.15
C ALA A 76 0.35 -29.02 -16.61
N GLU A 77 1.19 -28.88 -17.65
CA GLU A 77 2.04 -29.97 -18.14
C GLU A 77 3.02 -30.43 -17.04
N GLY A 78 3.64 -29.50 -16.32
CA GLY A 78 4.52 -29.80 -15.19
C GLY A 78 3.81 -30.52 -14.05
N MET A 79 2.59 -30.09 -13.69
CA MET A 79 1.75 -30.76 -12.68
C MET A 79 1.40 -32.20 -13.10
N HIS A 80 0.95 -32.40 -14.33
CA HIS A 80 0.64 -33.73 -14.86
C HIS A 80 1.87 -34.64 -14.88
N TRP A 81 3.03 -34.10 -15.27
CA TRP A 81 4.28 -34.84 -15.28
C TRP A 81 4.65 -35.34 -13.87
N LYS A 82 4.54 -34.48 -12.84
CA LYS A 82 4.79 -34.86 -11.43
C LYS A 82 3.87 -36.00 -10.99
N ARG A 83 2.55 -35.87 -11.22
CA ARG A 83 1.57 -36.94 -10.93
C ARG A 83 1.92 -38.26 -11.61
N GLN A 84 2.35 -38.20 -12.87
CA GLN A 84 2.78 -39.39 -13.62
C GLN A 84 4.02 -40.04 -13.01
N GLN A 85 4.98 -39.26 -12.47
CA GLN A 85 6.17 -39.80 -11.81
C GLN A 85 5.84 -40.63 -10.57
N HIS A 86 4.77 -40.28 -9.84
CA HIS A 86 4.28 -41.05 -8.70
C HIS A 86 3.49 -42.28 -9.15
N ALA A 87 2.53 -42.10 -10.06
CA ALA A 87 1.71 -43.19 -10.57
C ALA A 87 2.54 -44.31 -11.24
N ALA A 88 3.56 -43.95 -12.02
CA ALA A 88 4.43 -44.92 -12.69
C ALA A 88 5.32 -45.73 -11.73
N ARG A 89 5.56 -45.21 -10.52
CA ARG A 89 6.50 -45.80 -9.55
C ARG A 89 5.82 -46.32 -8.29
N GLY A 90 4.51 -46.14 -8.16
CA GLY A 90 3.72 -46.64 -7.04
C GLY A 90 4.01 -45.93 -5.71
N THR A 91 4.49 -44.69 -5.75
CA THR A 91 4.75 -43.90 -4.53
C THR A 91 3.51 -43.11 -4.12
N ALA A 92 3.29 -42.94 -2.82
CA ALA A 92 2.15 -42.21 -2.28
C ALA A 92 2.33 -40.69 -2.46
N LEU A 93 1.28 -40.01 -2.90
CA LEU A 93 1.27 -38.55 -3.12
C LEU A 93 0.02 -37.93 -2.48
N VAL A 94 0.21 -36.86 -1.71
CA VAL A 94 -0.83 -35.89 -1.32
C VAL A 94 -0.60 -34.58 -2.06
N GLU A 95 -1.69 -33.87 -2.33
CA GLU A 95 -1.65 -32.59 -3.03
C GLU A 95 -2.44 -31.55 -2.24
N THR A 96 -1.90 -30.35 -2.10
CA THR A 96 -2.64 -29.19 -1.62
C THR A 96 -2.67 -28.11 -2.71
N THR A 97 -3.62 -27.18 -2.61
CA THR A 97 -3.78 -26.11 -3.60
C THR A 97 -3.83 -24.74 -2.94
N SER A 98 -3.46 -23.68 -3.68
CA SER A 98 -3.64 -22.30 -3.20
C SER A 98 -5.09 -22.02 -2.78
N PHE A 99 -6.08 -22.46 -3.57
CA PHE A 99 -7.48 -22.35 -3.19
C PHE A 99 -7.79 -23.10 -1.87
N GLY A 100 -7.30 -24.32 -1.73
CA GLY A 100 -7.48 -25.12 -0.51
C GLY A 100 -6.88 -24.46 0.72
N LEU A 101 -5.71 -23.83 0.61
CA LEU A 101 -5.11 -23.09 1.73
C LEU A 101 -5.91 -21.84 2.09
N ARG A 102 -6.36 -21.06 1.09
CA ARG A 102 -7.05 -19.79 1.32
C ARG A 102 -8.48 -19.96 1.88
N SER A 103 -9.13 -21.06 1.52
CA SER A 103 -10.43 -21.51 2.07
C SER A 103 -10.30 -22.24 3.41
N GLY A 104 -9.10 -22.67 3.80
CA GLY A 104 -8.83 -23.40 5.04
C GLY A 104 -9.00 -24.92 4.94
N TYR A 105 -9.53 -25.44 3.82
CA TYR A 105 -9.72 -26.87 3.61
C TYR A 105 -8.40 -27.67 3.56
N ALA A 106 -7.35 -27.12 2.96
CA ALA A 106 -6.12 -27.87 2.67
C ALA A 106 -5.41 -28.38 3.93
N LEU A 107 -5.40 -27.61 5.03
CA LEU A 107 -4.74 -28.04 6.27
C LEU A 107 -5.52 -29.14 6.98
N GLN A 108 -6.87 -29.10 6.90
CA GLN A 108 -7.70 -30.17 7.42
C GLN A 108 -7.54 -31.46 6.61
N ASP A 109 -7.62 -31.36 5.27
CA ASP A 109 -7.41 -32.51 4.37
C ASP A 109 -6.00 -33.11 4.52
N LEU A 110 -4.97 -32.26 4.70
CA LEU A 110 -3.62 -32.71 4.99
C LEU A 110 -3.53 -33.46 6.32
N ALA A 111 -4.19 -32.96 7.37
CA ALA A 111 -4.24 -33.63 8.68
C ALA A 111 -4.87 -35.02 8.59
N GLU A 112 -6.01 -35.13 7.90
CA GLU A 112 -6.71 -36.40 7.69
C GLU A 112 -5.86 -37.41 6.90
N ARG A 113 -5.17 -36.96 5.85
CA ARG A 113 -4.29 -37.82 5.03
C ARG A 113 -3.04 -38.27 5.76
N LEU A 114 -2.43 -37.39 6.55
CA LEU A 114 -1.28 -37.73 7.40
C LEU A 114 -1.69 -38.76 8.45
N GLY A 115 -2.80 -38.52 9.16
CA GLY A 115 -3.37 -39.46 10.12
C GLY A 115 -3.72 -40.81 9.51
N GLY A 116 -4.36 -40.82 8.34
CA GLY A 116 -4.66 -42.03 7.58
C GLY A 116 -3.43 -42.79 7.08
N SER A 117 -2.28 -42.12 7.01
CA SER A 117 -0.99 -42.72 6.64
C SER A 117 -0.14 -43.14 7.85
N GLY A 118 -0.69 -43.04 9.07
CA GLY A 118 -0.01 -43.45 10.30
C GLY A 118 0.85 -42.38 10.97
N VAL A 119 0.79 -41.12 10.51
CA VAL A 119 1.45 -40.00 11.19
C VAL A 119 0.57 -39.50 12.33
N GLU A 120 1.07 -39.54 13.56
CA GLU A 120 0.40 -38.95 14.72
C GLU A 120 0.68 -37.44 14.78
N LEU A 121 -0.38 -36.64 14.84
CA LEU A 121 -0.26 -35.18 14.95
C LEU A 121 -0.17 -34.79 16.43
N ASP A 122 0.82 -33.95 16.76
CA ASP A 122 1.08 -33.39 18.08
C ASP A 122 0.94 -31.85 18.04
N PRO A 123 -0.29 -31.31 18.05
CA PRO A 123 -0.53 -29.88 17.99
C PRO A 123 -0.06 -29.19 19.28
N ASN A 124 1.01 -28.39 19.16
CA ASN A 124 1.62 -27.68 20.27
C ASN A 124 1.98 -26.23 19.88
N PRO A 125 1.17 -25.22 20.27
CA PRO A 125 1.45 -23.82 19.95
C PRO A 125 2.68 -23.26 20.68
N ASP A 126 3.06 -23.87 21.81
CA ASP A 126 4.20 -23.47 22.65
C ASP A 126 5.50 -24.23 22.29
N ARG A 127 5.51 -24.92 21.15
CA ARG A 127 6.68 -25.66 20.67
C ARG A 127 7.89 -24.73 20.54
N GLU A 128 9.02 -25.14 21.14
CA GLU A 128 10.23 -24.34 21.19
C GLU A 128 10.75 -24.03 19.77
N LEU A 129 10.91 -22.74 19.49
CA LEU A 129 11.33 -22.26 18.18
C LEU A 129 12.86 -22.34 18.03
N PRO A 130 13.39 -22.92 16.95
CA PRO A 130 14.81 -22.89 16.65
C PRO A 130 15.34 -21.45 16.57
N GLU A 131 16.58 -21.21 17.03
CA GLU A 131 17.19 -19.88 16.99
C GLU A 131 17.26 -19.27 15.58
N GLN A 132 17.47 -20.12 14.57
CA GLN A 132 17.54 -19.73 13.15
C GLN A 132 16.16 -19.73 12.47
N GLY A 133 15.12 -20.12 13.20
CA GLY A 133 13.73 -20.15 12.75
C GLY A 133 13.15 -18.77 12.49
N ALA A 134 12.11 -18.72 11.65
CA ALA A 134 11.24 -17.55 11.62
C ALA A 134 10.60 -17.38 13.01
N LYS A 135 10.43 -16.13 13.45
CA LYS A 135 9.74 -15.83 14.70
C LYS A 135 8.31 -15.40 14.37
N PRO A 136 7.30 -15.89 15.12
CA PRO A 136 5.94 -15.38 15.05
C PRO A 136 5.89 -13.86 15.26
N MET A 137 4.75 -13.27 14.89
CA MET A 137 4.46 -11.88 15.18
C MET A 137 4.64 -11.61 16.69
N PRO A 138 5.42 -10.59 17.09
CA PRO A 138 5.53 -10.21 18.49
C PRO A 138 4.17 -9.81 19.07
N ASP A 139 3.92 -10.13 20.34
CA ASP A 139 2.68 -9.80 21.03
C ASP A 139 2.34 -8.30 20.95
N ALA A 140 3.35 -7.44 21.05
CA ALA A 140 3.16 -5.99 20.95
C ALA A 140 2.60 -5.55 19.57
N ASP A 141 3.01 -6.22 18.50
CA ASP A 141 2.52 -5.95 17.15
C ASP A 141 1.10 -6.50 16.98
N LEU A 142 0.81 -7.69 17.52
CA LEU A 142 -0.55 -8.25 17.52
C LEU A 142 -1.52 -7.36 18.32
N ILE A 143 -1.14 -6.92 19.52
CA ILE A 143 -1.92 -5.97 20.33
C ILE A 143 -2.13 -4.67 19.56
N GLY A 144 -1.09 -4.16 18.88
CA GLY A 144 -1.20 -2.98 18.03
C GLY A 144 -2.20 -3.14 16.89
N LEU A 145 -2.20 -4.31 16.24
CA LEU A 145 -3.15 -4.68 15.20
C LEU A 145 -4.58 -4.78 15.75
N MET A 146 -4.78 -5.47 16.88
CA MET A 146 -6.09 -5.64 17.51
C MET A 146 -6.69 -4.30 17.94
N ARG A 147 -5.89 -3.42 18.57
CA ARG A 147 -6.34 -2.07 18.95
C ARG A 147 -6.78 -1.27 17.73
N THR A 148 -6.00 -1.34 16.65
CA THR A 148 -6.32 -0.67 15.38
C THR A 148 -7.61 -1.22 14.78
N PHE A 149 -7.78 -2.54 14.81
CA PHE A 149 -8.97 -3.22 14.34
C PHE A 149 -10.24 -2.79 15.11
N ILE A 150 -10.18 -2.81 16.45
CA ILE A 150 -11.30 -2.39 17.32
C ILE A 150 -11.67 -0.93 17.07
N ALA A 151 -10.67 -0.03 17.03
CA ALA A 151 -10.90 1.39 16.74
C ALA A 151 -11.56 1.59 15.38
N HIS A 152 -11.13 0.87 14.34
CA HIS A 152 -11.76 0.92 13.02
C HIS A 152 -13.20 0.41 13.04
N ALA A 153 -13.46 -0.73 13.68
CA ALA A 153 -14.78 -1.30 13.77
C ALA A 153 -15.75 -0.32 14.46
N LYS A 154 -15.37 0.23 15.62
CA LYS A 154 -16.19 1.22 16.34
C LYS A 154 -16.37 2.52 15.56
N SER A 155 -15.30 3.05 14.95
CA SER A 155 -15.34 4.28 14.14
C SER A 155 -16.24 4.14 12.90
N ASN A 156 -16.39 2.92 12.39
CA ASN A 156 -17.29 2.59 11.29
C ASN A 156 -18.66 2.08 11.73
N CYS A 157 -18.97 2.13 13.02
CA CYS A 157 -20.23 1.66 13.62
C CYS A 157 -20.51 0.17 13.32
N LEU A 158 -19.49 -0.67 13.29
CA LEU A 158 -19.61 -2.11 13.00
C LEU A 158 -19.69 -2.92 14.29
N THR A 159 -20.63 -3.86 14.31
CA THR A 159 -20.72 -4.90 15.34
C THR A 159 -19.89 -6.14 14.96
N LEU A 160 -19.72 -7.06 15.91
CA LEU A 160 -19.12 -8.38 15.63
C LEU A 160 -19.91 -9.14 14.55
N ASP A 161 -21.24 -9.02 14.56
CA ASP A 161 -22.12 -9.65 13.56
C ASP A 161 -21.94 -9.05 12.16
N ASP A 162 -21.78 -7.73 12.07
CA ASP A 162 -21.49 -7.04 10.79
C ASP A 162 -20.16 -7.52 10.21
N MET A 163 -19.13 -7.67 11.05
CA MET A 163 -17.82 -8.17 10.63
C MET A 163 -17.88 -9.65 10.23
N ALA A 164 -18.67 -10.46 10.92
CA ALA A 164 -18.92 -11.85 10.55
C ALA A 164 -19.67 -11.97 9.22
N GLU A 165 -20.63 -11.07 8.94
CA GLU A 165 -21.33 -11.02 7.64
C GLU A 165 -20.37 -10.60 6.51
N ARG A 166 -19.54 -9.58 6.73
CA ARG A 166 -18.49 -9.19 5.77
C ARG A 166 -17.54 -10.34 5.46
N LEU A 167 -17.14 -11.10 6.48
CA LEU A 167 -16.35 -12.30 6.29
C LEU A 167 -17.08 -13.31 5.41
N ARG A 168 -18.37 -13.59 5.66
CA ARG A 168 -19.17 -14.54 4.85
C ARG A 168 -19.21 -14.14 3.37
N GLN A 169 -19.36 -12.85 3.09
CA GLN A 169 -19.39 -12.28 1.74
C GLN A 169 -18.03 -12.22 1.05
N THR A 170 -16.93 -12.40 1.79
CA THR A 170 -15.58 -12.41 1.21
C THR A 170 -15.40 -13.66 0.34
N PRO A 171 -14.88 -13.53 -0.91
CA PRO A 171 -14.55 -14.67 -1.74
C PRO A 171 -13.56 -15.63 -1.05
N GLU A 172 -13.75 -16.95 -1.23
CA GLU A 172 -12.94 -18.00 -0.60
C GLU A 172 -11.43 -17.88 -0.93
N ASP A 173 -11.10 -17.36 -2.10
CA ASP A 173 -9.73 -17.24 -2.62
C ASP A 173 -8.99 -15.96 -2.17
N GLN A 174 -9.61 -15.12 -1.33
CA GLN A 174 -9.05 -13.87 -0.80
C GLN A 174 -8.60 -13.97 0.68
N PHE A 175 -7.89 -15.05 1.02
CA PHE A 175 -7.38 -15.29 2.39
C PHE A 175 -8.48 -15.33 3.46
N LYS A 176 -9.68 -15.83 3.10
CA LYS A 176 -10.84 -15.86 3.99
C LYS A 176 -10.55 -16.61 5.29
N GLU A 177 -9.77 -17.69 5.22
CA GLU A 177 -9.35 -18.44 6.40
C GLU A 177 -8.56 -17.59 7.40
N ARG A 178 -7.61 -16.79 6.92
CA ARG A 178 -6.82 -15.89 7.78
C ARG A 178 -7.70 -14.88 8.49
N HIS A 179 -8.67 -14.30 7.78
CA HIS A 179 -9.63 -13.35 8.34
C HIS A 179 -10.52 -14.02 9.38
N ARG A 180 -10.97 -15.25 9.14
CA ARG A 180 -11.74 -16.06 10.08
C ARG A 180 -10.96 -16.30 11.38
N ARG A 181 -9.72 -16.80 11.29
CA ARG A 181 -8.85 -17.03 12.45
C ARG A 181 -8.57 -15.75 13.23
N PHE A 182 -8.34 -14.65 12.52
CA PHE A 182 -8.17 -13.36 13.19
C PHE A 182 -9.44 -12.95 13.93
N LEU A 183 -10.64 -13.08 13.34
CA LEU A 183 -11.91 -12.77 14.01
C LEU A 183 -12.20 -13.66 15.22
N GLU A 184 -11.83 -14.94 15.18
CA GLU A 184 -11.93 -15.86 16.32
C GLU A 184 -11.14 -15.36 17.54
N ILE A 185 -9.99 -14.72 17.31
CA ILE A 185 -9.14 -14.14 18.37
C ILE A 185 -9.59 -12.71 18.72
N ALA A 186 -9.97 -11.91 17.73
CA ALA A 186 -10.35 -10.51 17.92
C ALA A 186 -11.69 -10.34 18.64
N SER A 187 -12.67 -11.23 18.39
CA SER A 187 -14.00 -11.15 18.99
C SER A 187 -14.00 -11.20 20.53
N PRO A 188 -13.35 -12.19 21.20
CA PRO A 188 -13.31 -12.21 22.66
C PRO A 188 -12.56 -11.02 23.24
N VAL A 189 -11.52 -10.52 22.56
CA VAL A 189 -10.79 -9.32 23.00
C VAL A 189 -11.63 -8.05 22.85
N PHE A 190 -12.39 -7.92 21.77
CA PHE A 190 -13.35 -6.83 21.58
C PHE A 190 -14.37 -6.81 22.72
N GLN A 191 -14.97 -7.97 23.03
CA GLN A 191 -15.95 -8.08 24.11
C GLN A 191 -15.33 -7.80 25.48
N ALA A 192 -14.12 -8.29 25.73
CA ALA A 192 -13.40 -8.02 26.98
C ALA A 192 -13.07 -6.54 27.15
N TRP A 193 -12.72 -5.84 26.05
CA TRP A 193 -12.49 -4.39 26.06
C TRP A 193 -13.76 -3.62 26.43
N ASP A 194 -14.89 -3.94 25.81
CA ASP A 194 -16.17 -3.28 26.11
C ASP A 194 -16.63 -3.56 27.55
N ASN A 195 -16.42 -4.79 28.05
CA ASN A 195 -16.71 -5.13 29.44
C ASN A 195 -15.84 -4.34 30.42
N ALA A 196 -14.54 -4.22 30.14
CA ALA A 196 -13.62 -3.44 30.97
C ALA A 196 -14.00 -1.96 31.02
N LEU A 197 -14.38 -1.36 29.88
CA LEU A 197 -14.90 -0.01 29.83
C LEU A 197 -16.18 0.13 30.66
N ALA A 198 -17.12 -0.82 30.54
CA ALA A 198 -18.37 -0.80 31.29
C ALA A 198 -18.14 -0.91 32.81
N ASP A 199 -17.25 -1.80 33.25
CA ASP A 199 -16.90 -1.99 34.67
C ASP A 199 -16.32 -0.70 35.28
N GLU A 200 -15.50 0.01 34.52
CA GLU A 200 -14.91 1.30 34.92
C GLU A 200 -15.86 2.50 34.71
N HIS A 201 -17.08 2.28 34.19
CA HIS A 201 -17.98 3.33 33.74
C HIS A 201 -17.31 4.31 32.76
N GLY A 202 -16.33 3.81 32.01
CA GLY A 202 -15.56 4.52 31.00
C GLY A 202 -16.19 4.41 29.61
N ILE A 203 -15.78 5.32 28.73
CA ILE A 203 -16.06 5.28 27.29
C ILE A 203 -14.77 5.62 26.55
N ASP A 204 -14.53 4.96 25.43
CA ASP A 204 -13.47 5.38 24.52
C ASP A 204 -13.95 6.50 23.58
N PHE A 205 -13.04 6.98 22.72
CA PHE A 205 -13.35 8.11 21.83
C PHE A 205 -14.43 7.75 20.80
N GLU A 206 -14.37 6.54 20.25
CA GLU A 206 -15.34 6.04 19.29
C GLU A 206 -16.71 5.80 19.94
N ASP A 207 -16.75 5.25 21.15
CA ASP A 207 -17.96 5.08 21.95
C ASP A 207 -18.62 6.41 22.27
N MET A 208 -17.84 7.44 22.61
CA MET A 208 -18.37 8.78 22.83
C MET A 208 -19.20 9.29 21.64
N LEU A 209 -18.72 9.08 20.41
CA LEU A 209 -19.43 9.46 19.20
C LEU A 209 -20.68 8.59 18.97
N ASN A 210 -20.52 7.27 19.08
CA ASN A 210 -21.58 6.31 18.83
C ASN A 210 -22.74 6.43 19.84
N MET A 211 -22.41 6.59 21.13
CA MET A 211 -23.38 6.76 22.21
C MET A 211 -24.08 8.11 22.11
N ALA A 212 -23.37 9.21 21.82
CA ALA A 212 -23.98 10.51 21.62
C ALA A 212 -24.97 10.50 20.44
N ALA A 213 -24.60 9.89 19.32
CA ALA A 213 -25.50 9.70 18.19
C ALA A 213 -26.73 8.85 18.58
N GLY A 214 -26.54 7.77 19.34
CA GLY A 214 -27.63 6.92 19.83
C GLY A 214 -28.61 7.67 20.74
N LEU A 215 -28.13 8.53 21.66
CA LEU A 215 -28.99 9.35 22.53
C LEU A 215 -29.87 10.33 21.72
N LEU A 216 -29.30 10.95 20.69
CA LEU A 216 -30.02 11.84 19.77
C LEU A 216 -31.07 11.07 18.97
N GLU A 217 -30.70 9.92 18.40
CA GLU A 217 -31.60 9.08 17.58
C GLU A 217 -32.76 8.50 18.42
N GLN A 218 -32.52 8.19 19.70
CA GLN A 218 -33.55 7.72 20.64
C GLN A 218 -34.42 8.86 21.21
N GLY A 219 -34.12 10.13 20.89
CA GLY A 219 -34.84 11.29 21.44
C GLY A 219 -34.58 11.54 22.93
N ARG A 220 -33.55 10.92 23.51
CA ARG A 220 -33.13 11.12 24.91
C ARG A 220 -32.41 12.45 25.12
N TYR A 221 -31.89 13.04 24.04
CA TYR A 221 -31.36 14.39 24.01
C TYR A 221 -31.90 15.11 22.78
N GLU A 222 -32.35 16.35 22.97
CA GLU A 222 -32.76 17.22 21.88
C GLU A 222 -31.68 18.25 21.59
N SER A 223 -31.07 18.15 20.40
CA SER A 223 -30.10 19.15 19.94
C SER A 223 -30.74 20.54 19.91
N PRO A 224 -30.13 21.57 20.52
CA PRO A 224 -30.64 22.95 20.46
C PRO A 224 -30.20 23.68 19.18
N TYR A 225 -29.37 23.07 18.33
CA TYR A 225 -28.74 23.73 17.19
C TYR A 225 -29.62 23.65 15.93
N GLU A 226 -29.88 24.81 15.33
CA GLU A 226 -30.54 24.92 14.02
C GLU A 226 -29.59 24.66 12.85
N LEU A 227 -28.30 24.97 13.03
CA LEU A 227 -27.26 24.78 12.02
C LEU A 227 -26.05 24.08 12.64
N VAL A 228 -25.64 22.97 12.03
CA VAL A 228 -24.38 22.29 12.31
C VAL A 228 -23.46 22.45 11.11
N MET A 229 -22.23 22.89 11.35
CA MET A 229 -21.21 23.05 10.30
C MET A 229 -20.10 22.04 10.49
N ALA A 230 -19.68 21.40 9.40
CA ALA A 230 -18.55 20.48 9.39
C ALA A 230 -17.57 20.89 8.29
N ASP A 231 -16.29 21.00 8.65
CA ASP A 231 -15.20 21.24 7.71
C ASP A 231 -14.36 19.96 7.56
N GLU A 232 -13.60 19.85 6.47
CA GLU A 232 -12.81 18.67 6.10
C GLU A 232 -13.62 17.36 6.13
N PHE A 233 -14.89 17.42 5.68
CA PHE A 233 -15.86 16.32 5.79
C PHE A 233 -15.44 15.04 5.04
N GLN A 234 -14.51 15.13 4.10
CA GLN A 234 -13.89 13.97 3.44
C GLN A 234 -13.06 13.07 4.37
N ASP A 235 -12.71 13.56 5.56
CA ASP A 235 -11.99 12.83 6.60
C ASP A 235 -12.94 12.29 7.68
N ALA A 236 -14.26 12.46 7.52
CA ALA A 236 -15.23 11.95 8.47
C ALA A 236 -15.29 10.41 8.43
N SER A 237 -15.34 9.80 9.61
CA SER A 237 -15.74 8.39 9.75
C SER A 237 -17.26 8.26 9.77
N ARG A 238 -17.77 7.03 9.65
CA ARG A 238 -19.23 6.79 9.74
C ARG A 238 -19.80 7.24 11.08
N ALA A 239 -19.08 7.03 12.19
CA ALA A 239 -19.51 7.51 13.51
C ALA A 239 -19.68 9.03 13.55
N ARG A 240 -18.72 9.79 12.99
CA ARG A 240 -18.82 11.26 12.90
C ARG A 240 -19.98 11.69 12.00
N ALA A 241 -20.13 11.05 10.85
CA ALA A 241 -21.23 11.32 9.92
C ALA A 241 -22.60 11.07 10.55
N ARG A 242 -22.75 9.93 11.25
CA ARG A 242 -23.95 9.54 11.98
C ARG A 242 -24.30 10.57 13.05
N LEU A 243 -23.31 11.03 13.83
CA LEU A 243 -23.51 12.08 14.82
C LEU A 243 -23.98 13.40 14.19
N CYS A 244 -23.32 13.87 13.12
CA CYS A 244 -23.73 15.07 12.38
C CYS A 244 -25.18 14.96 11.90
N ARG A 245 -25.58 13.81 11.33
CA ARG A 245 -26.95 13.54 10.89
C ARG A 245 -27.94 13.57 12.05
N ALA A 246 -27.60 12.92 13.17
CA ALA A 246 -28.48 12.82 14.33
C ALA A 246 -28.76 14.20 14.95
N LEU A 247 -27.77 15.10 14.99
CA LEU A 247 -27.91 16.47 15.51
C LEU A 247 -28.96 17.31 14.77
N VAL A 248 -29.17 17.06 13.48
CA VAL A 248 -30.05 17.85 12.60
C VAL A 248 -31.27 17.09 12.11
N SER A 249 -31.59 15.95 12.74
CA SER A 249 -32.66 15.04 12.31
C SER A 249 -34.08 15.64 12.37
N LYS A 250 -34.29 16.72 13.14
CA LYS A 250 -35.59 17.39 13.27
C LYS A 250 -35.82 18.44 12.16
N PRO A 251 -37.09 18.68 11.75
CA PRO A 251 -37.41 19.73 10.78
C PRO A 251 -36.90 21.10 11.20
N GLY A 252 -36.49 21.92 10.21
CA GLY A 252 -35.95 23.26 10.44
C GLY A 252 -34.49 23.29 10.92
N ARG A 253 -33.79 22.14 10.90
CA ARG A 253 -32.36 22.05 11.21
C ARG A 253 -31.56 21.67 9.96
N TYR A 254 -30.32 22.14 9.89
CA TYR A 254 -29.50 22.07 8.69
C TYR A 254 -28.08 21.62 9.00
N LEU A 255 -27.53 20.77 8.12
CA LEU A 255 -26.12 20.44 8.09
C LEU A 255 -25.46 21.16 6.90
N PHE A 256 -24.39 21.89 7.16
CA PHE A 256 -23.53 22.47 6.13
C PHE A 256 -22.14 21.83 6.23
N ALA A 257 -21.77 21.06 5.22
CA ALA A 257 -20.49 20.36 5.18
C ALA A 257 -19.61 20.88 4.04
N VAL A 258 -18.32 21.05 4.32
CA VAL A 258 -17.29 21.40 3.35
C VAL A 258 -16.25 20.29 3.33
N GLY A 259 -15.80 19.90 2.13
CA GLY A 259 -14.75 18.89 1.99
C GLY A 259 -14.23 18.76 0.56
N ASP A 260 -13.12 18.03 0.42
CA ASP A 260 -12.46 17.75 -0.85
C ASP A 260 -12.04 16.28 -0.94
N ASP A 261 -12.80 15.48 -1.70
CA ASP A 261 -12.54 14.04 -1.89
C ASP A 261 -11.17 13.75 -2.52
N TRP A 262 -10.64 14.67 -3.34
CA TRP A 262 -9.31 14.56 -3.94
C TRP A 262 -8.18 14.58 -2.88
N GLN A 263 -8.48 15.04 -1.66
CA GLN A 263 -7.55 15.11 -0.53
C GLN A 263 -7.87 14.10 0.59
N SER A 264 -8.80 13.16 0.40
CA SER A 264 -9.11 12.14 1.41
C SER A 264 -7.99 11.10 1.49
N ILE A 265 -7.17 11.16 2.54
CA ILE A 265 -5.98 10.29 2.71
C ILE A 265 -5.93 9.65 4.10
N ASN A 266 -7.03 9.72 4.86
CA ASN A 266 -7.08 9.34 6.28
C ASN A 266 -7.91 8.07 6.52
N ARG A 267 -8.04 7.17 5.52
CA ARG A 267 -8.77 5.90 5.68
C ARG A 267 -8.13 5.01 6.74
N PHE A 268 -6.80 5.01 6.83
CA PHE A 268 -6.04 4.35 7.90
C PHE A 268 -6.37 4.87 9.31
N ALA A 269 -7.06 6.02 9.44
CA ALA A 269 -7.57 6.56 10.70
C ALA A 269 -9.10 6.38 10.85
N GLY A 270 -9.72 5.60 9.96
CA GLY A 270 -11.15 5.30 9.96
C GLY A 270 -12.01 6.25 9.15
N ALA A 271 -11.43 7.18 8.37
CA ALA A 271 -12.22 8.02 7.47
C ALA A 271 -12.89 7.18 6.36
N ASP A 272 -14.15 7.49 6.08
CA ASP A 272 -14.92 6.88 4.99
C ASP A 272 -15.22 7.93 3.94
N VAL A 273 -14.45 7.93 2.84
CA VAL A 273 -14.64 8.89 1.75
C VAL A 273 -16.04 8.79 1.12
N SER A 274 -16.73 7.65 1.24
CA SER A 274 -18.09 7.47 0.73
C SER A 274 -19.12 8.35 1.45
N VAL A 275 -18.83 8.79 2.68
CA VAL A 275 -19.66 9.76 3.41
C VAL A 275 -19.68 11.10 2.67
N MET A 276 -18.56 11.48 2.05
CA MET A 276 -18.45 12.72 1.27
C MET A 276 -18.92 12.53 -0.18
N THR A 277 -18.49 11.47 -0.86
CA THR A 277 -18.88 11.24 -2.26
C THR A 277 -20.35 10.86 -2.41
N GLY A 278 -20.91 10.16 -1.41
CA GLY A 278 -22.32 9.82 -1.28
C GLY A 278 -23.09 10.71 -0.31
N PHE A 279 -22.74 11.99 -0.21
CA PHE A 279 -23.30 12.89 0.80
C PHE A 279 -24.84 12.92 0.81
N ARG A 280 -25.47 12.87 -0.37
CA ARG A 280 -26.94 12.91 -0.50
C ARG A 280 -27.60 11.61 -0.05
N GLU A 281 -26.94 10.48 -0.27
CA GLU A 281 -27.37 9.16 0.20
C GLU A 281 -27.29 9.08 1.72
N TRP A 282 -26.24 9.67 2.31
CA TRP A 282 -26.01 9.66 3.76
C TRP A 282 -26.90 10.65 4.53
N MET A 283 -27.04 11.88 4.01
CA MET A 283 -27.66 13.02 4.71
C MET A 283 -29.06 13.37 4.20
N GLY A 284 -29.50 12.79 3.08
CA GLY A 284 -30.78 13.08 2.45
C GLY A 284 -30.69 14.19 1.38
N GLN A 285 -31.83 14.77 1.02
CA GLN A 285 -31.87 15.80 -0.02
C GLN A 285 -31.15 17.08 0.43
N GLY A 286 -30.26 17.59 -0.42
CA GLY A 286 -29.52 18.82 -0.17
C GLY A 286 -28.90 19.37 -1.47
N GLN A 287 -28.35 20.58 -1.37
CA GLN A 287 -27.64 21.24 -2.46
C GLN A 287 -26.15 20.93 -2.38
N VAL A 288 -25.54 20.54 -3.50
CA VAL A 288 -24.08 20.38 -3.62
C VAL A 288 -23.54 21.53 -4.46
N LEU A 289 -22.65 22.33 -3.87
CA LEU A 289 -21.98 23.44 -4.54
C LEU A 289 -20.51 23.06 -4.77
N LYS A 290 -20.02 23.26 -5.99
CA LYS A 290 -18.62 22.98 -6.34
C LYS A 290 -17.82 24.28 -6.28
N LEU A 291 -16.77 24.29 -5.46
CA LEU A 291 -15.81 25.39 -5.39
C LEU A 291 -14.67 25.11 -6.38
N GLU A 292 -14.74 25.77 -7.52
CA GLU A 292 -13.88 25.50 -8.68
C GLU A 292 -12.75 26.53 -8.85
N GLN A 293 -12.83 27.67 -8.17
CA GLN A 293 -11.78 28.68 -8.17
C GLN A 293 -10.75 28.38 -7.06
N THR A 294 -9.48 28.19 -7.44
CA THR A 294 -8.35 28.09 -6.50
C THR A 294 -7.47 29.33 -6.57
N PHE A 295 -6.94 29.72 -5.41
CA PHE A 295 -6.01 30.83 -5.24
C PHE A 295 -4.61 30.36 -4.86
N ARG A 296 -4.37 29.04 -4.87
CA ARG A 296 -3.16 28.44 -4.29
C ARG A 296 -2.00 28.41 -5.27
N CYS A 297 -2.20 27.84 -6.45
CA CYS A 297 -1.12 27.49 -7.36
C CYS A 297 -1.46 27.80 -8.83
N PRO A 298 -0.47 27.86 -9.73
CA PRO A 298 -0.70 28.26 -11.12
C PRO A 298 -1.60 27.27 -11.88
N GLN A 299 -2.32 27.77 -12.90
CA GLN A 299 -3.24 26.94 -13.69
C GLN A 299 -2.57 25.67 -14.23
N ALA A 300 -1.33 25.76 -14.73
CA ALA A 300 -0.63 24.60 -15.27
C ALA A 300 -0.37 23.50 -14.22
N LEU A 301 -0.15 23.84 -12.95
CA LEU A 301 -0.05 22.85 -11.87
C LEU A 301 -1.43 22.28 -11.52
N CYS A 302 -2.47 23.12 -11.54
CA CYS A 302 -3.86 22.67 -11.38
C CYS A 302 -4.25 21.67 -12.47
N ASP A 303 -3.94 21.94 -13.73
CA ASP A 303 -4.27 21.09 -14.87
C ASP A 303 -3.54 19.75 -14.81
N ALA A 304 -2.25 19.76 -14.46
CA ALA A 304 -1.47 18.53 -14.32
C ALA A 304 -1.98 17.66 -13.16
N SER A 305 -2.19 18.26 -11.98
CA SER A 305 -2.69 17.53 -10.81
C SER A 305 -4.14 17.06 -10.97
N SER A 306 -5.01 17.88 -11.57
CA SER A 306 -6.42 17.53 -11.86
C SER A 306 -6.52 16.38 -12.87
N ARG A 307 -5.76 16.43 -13.98
CA ARG A 307 -5.73 15.32 -14.94
C ARG A 307 -5.23 14.02 -14.30
N PHE A 308 -4.24 14.10 -13.41
CA PHE A 308 -3.71 12.93 -12.71
C PHE A 308 -4.75 12.29 -11.78
N ILE A 309 -5.44 13.09 -10.95
CA ILE A 309 -6.39 12.57 -9.95
C ILE A 309 -7.71 12.13 -10.59
N SER A 310 -8.20 12.86 -11.60
CA SER A 310 -9.47 12.58 -12.29
C SER A 310 -9.41 11.37 -13.25
N ARG A 311 -8.26 10.71 -13.40
CA ARG A 311 -8.21 9.37 -14.03
C ARG A 311 -8.99 8.33 -13.23
N ASN A 312 -9.17 8.59 -11.95
CA ASN A 312 -10.03 7.81 -11.09
C ASN A 312 -11.48 8.32 -11.21
N PRO A 313 -12.38 7.55 -11.83
CA PRO A 313 -13.75 7.98 -12.09
C PRO A 313 -14.61 8.08 -10.83
N ALA A 314 -14.17 7.51 -9.70
CA ALA A 314 -14.88 7.61 -8.42
C ALA A 314 -14.72 8.99 -7.75
N GLN A 315 -13.80 9.84 -8.23
CA GLN A 315 -13.62 11.20 -7.73
C GLN A 315 -14.71 12.13 -8.25
N ILE A 316 -15.14 13.09 -7.42
CA ILE A 316 -16.12 14.11 -7.80
C ILE A 316 -15.52 14.96 -8.92
N ALA A 317 -16.18 14.93 -10.09
CA ALA A 317 -15.75 15.73 -11.22
C ALA A 317 -15.92 17.23 -10.92
N LYS A 318 -14.82 17.98 -11.02
CA LYS A 318 -14.78 19.44 -10.90
C LYS A 318 -13.68 20.00 -11.79
N ALA A 319 -13.88 21.21 -12.29
CA ALA A 319 -12.90 21.95 -13.08
C ALA A 319 -12.19 22.98 -12.18
N VAL A 320 -10.88 22.85 -12.00
CA VAL A 320 -10.14 23.78 -11.11
C VAL A 320 -9.53 24.92 -11.93
N HIS A 321 -9.90 26.15 -11.60
CA HIS A 321 -9.45 27.37 -12.26
C HIS A 321 -8.60 28.23 -11.33
N SER A 322 -7.50 28.77 -11.82
CA SER A 322 -6.55 29.60 -11.09
C SER A 322 -6.14 30.82 -11.91
N ALA A 323 -6.12 31.98 -11.26
CA ALA A 323 -5.56 33.21 -11.80
C ALA A 323 -4.07 33.42 -11.39
N ALA A 324 -3.48 32.49 -10.64
CA ALA A 324 -2.11 32.64 -10.16
C ALA A 324 -1.11 32.51 -11.33
N PRO A 325 -0.18 33.46 -11.50
CA PRO A 325 0.81 33.41 -12.58
C PRO A 325 1.83 32.29 -12.33
N ALA A 326 2.30 31.66 -13.41
CA ALA A 326 3.42 30.74 -13.35
C ALA A 326 4.74 31.51 -13.19
N LEU A 327 5.54 31.11 -12.21
CA LEU A 327 6.86 31.68 -11.94
C LEU A 327 7.94 30.67 -12.34
N GLY A 328 8.19 30.58 -13.65
CA GLY A 328 9.06 29.56 -14.24
C GLY A 328 8.37 28.19 -14.41
N PRO A 329 9.14 27.10 -14.55
CA PRO A 329 8.58 25.76 -14.72
C PRO A 329 7.77 25.31 -13.50
N VAL A 330 6.50 24.97 -13.68
CA VAL A 330 5.60 24.54 -12.60
C VAL A 330 5.88 23.12 -12.09
N LEU A 331 6.35 22.24 -12.99
CA LEU A 331 6.75 20.87 -12.70
C LEU A 331 8.13 20.64 -13.31
N GLN A 332 9.03 20.03 -12.53
CA GLN A 332 10.36 19.65 -12.96
C GLN A 332 10.67 18.24 -12.44
N ALA A 333 11.35 17.42 -13.25
CA ALA A 333 11.77 16.09 -12.84
C ALA A 333 13.27 15.88 -13.11
N PHE A 334 14.00 15.43 -12.10
CA PHE A 334 15.44 15.22 -12.13
C PHE A 334 15.79 13.77 -11.83
N GLN A 335 16.58 13.13 -12.68
CA GLN A 335 17.05 11.77 -12.46
C GLN A 335 18.48 11.76 -11.91
N MET A 336 18.66 11.07 -10.79
CA MET A 336 19.97 10.74 -10.22
C MET A 336 20.39 9.32 -10.60
N ASN A 337 21.70 9.04 -10.65
CA ASN A 337 22.18 7.70 -10.96
C ASN A 337 22.13 6.80 -9.73
N ARG A 338 22.47 7.34 -8.56
CA ARG A 338 22.53 6.61 -7.29
C ARG A 338 21.74 7.30 -6.19
N ARG A 339 21.30 6.51 -5.20
CA ARG A 339 20.53 7.02 -4.05
C ARG A 339 21.34 8.00 -3.20
N GLU A 340 22.65 7.78 -3.08
CA GLU A 340 23.58 8.64 -2.35
C GLU A 340 23.61 10.08 -2.92
N GLU A 341 23.40 10.23 -4.24
CA GLU A 341 23.42 11.52 -4.94
C GLU A 341 22.15 12.35 -4.72
N MET A 342 21.13 11.80 -4.03
CA MET A 342 19.84 12.48 -3.85
C MET A 342 19.95 13.77 -3.04
N GLN A 343 20.71 13.74 -1.93
CA GLN A 343 20.91 14.94 -1.11
C GLN A 343 21.63 16.03 -1.91
N ASP A 344 22.65 15.64 -2.69
CA ASP A 344 23.40 16.56 -3.55
C ASP A 344 22.52 17.16 -4.66
N GLY A 345 21.67 16.34 -5.30
CA GLY A 345 20.71 16.81 -6.30
C GLY A 345 19.73 17.84 -5.72
N VAL A 346 19.17 17.57 -4.53
CA VAL A 346 18.32 18.52 -3.82
C VAL A 346 19.09 19.80 -3.48
N ARG A 347 20.32 19.68 -2.97
CA ARG A 347 21.18 20.83 -2.64
C ARG A 347 21.46 21.69 -3.87
N GLN A 348 21.76 21.08 -5.02
CA GLN A 348 21.99 21.79 -6.27
C GLN A 348 20.74 22.52 -6.78
N TYR A 349 19.56 21.93 -6.61
CA TYR A 349 18.29 22.62 -6.90
C TYR A 349 18.08 23.83 -5.99
N LEU A 350 18.30 23.68 -4.68
CA LEU A 350 18.20 24.80 -3.73
C LEU A 350 19.22 25.90 -4.04
N ALA A 351 20.44 25.55 -4.45
CA ALA A 351 21.45 26.52 -4.86
C ALA A 351 21.03 27.31 -6.11
N ARG A 352 20.44 26.65 -7.12
CA ARG A 352 19.88 27.33 -8.30
C ARG A 352 18.75 28.28 -7.91
N LEU A 353 17.83 27.84 -7.06
CA LEU A 353 16.73 28.66 -6.55
C LEU A 353 17.26 29.88 -5.77
N HIS A 354 18.25 29.68 -4.91
CA HIS A 354 18.90 30.73 -4.14
C HIS A 354 19.51 31.82 -5.06
N GLN A 355 20.25 31.41 -6.10
CA GLN A 355 20.83 32.34 -7.07
C GLN A 355 19.77 33.13 -7.84
N GLN A 356 18.66 32.47 -8.25
CA GLN A 356 17.56 33.15 -8.93
C GLN A 356 16.81 34.15 -8.04
N LEU A 357 16.75 33.90 -6.72
CA LEU A 357 16.18 34.83 -5.75
C LEU A 357 17.10 36.01 -5.48
N LEU A 358 18.42 35.79 -5.40
CA LEU A 358 19.41 36.85 -5.22
C LEU A 358 19.51 37.77 -6.45
N SER A 359 19.42 37.21 -7.66
CA SER A 359 19.49 37.99 -8.90
C SER A 359 18.19 38.75 -9.23
N GLY A 360 17.10 38.46 -8.49
CA GLY A 360 15.78 39.02 -8.76
C GLY A 360 15.03 38.36 -9.93
N ALA A 361 15.58 37.28 -10.51
CA ALA A 361 14.89 36.51 -11.55
C ALA A 361 13.61 35.83 -11.04
N LEU A 362 13.54 35.51 -9.74
CA LEU A 362 12.34 35.07 -9.06
C LEU A 362 11.96 36.05 -7.94
N PRO A 363 10.66 36.33 -7.74
CA PRO A 363 10.22 37.22 -6.68
C PRO A 363 10.46 36.59 -5.30
N GLN A 364 10.78 37.41 -4.31
CA GLN A 364 10.91 36.94 -2.93
C GLN A 364 9.57 36.43 -2.37
N GLY A 365 9.64 35.73 -1.23
CA GLY A 365 8.43 35.35 -0.48
C GLY A 365 7.87 36.52 0.33
N ARG A 366 6.69 36.33 0.94
CA ARG A 366 5.96 37.39 1.66
C ARG A 366 6.79 38.07 2.77
N ASN A 367 7.72 37.33 3.39
CA ASN A 367 8.56 37.81 4.48
C ASN A 367 10.04 37.95 4.06
N GLY A 368 10.30 38.22 2.77
CA GLY A 368 11.65 38.29 2.19
C GLY A 368 12.31 36.92 1.94
N ARG A 369 11.74 35.84 2.49
CA ARG A 369 12.18 34.45 2.26
C ARG A 369 11.06 33.62 1.66
N VAL A 370 11.40 32.76 0.71
CA VAL A 370 10.46 31.75 0.18
C VAL A 370 10.40 30.54 1.11
N THR A 371 9.27 29.85 1.12
CA THR A 371 9.09 28.60 1.86
C THR A 371 9.32 27.40 0.95
N VAL A 372 10.06 26.40 1.42
CA VAL A 372 10.36 25.18 0.67
C VAL A 372 10.03 23.96 1.52
N PHE A 373 9.13 23.13 1.03
CA PHE A 373 8.85 21.83 1.64
C PHE A 373 9.57 20.72 0.90
N ILE A 374 10.31 19.89 1.63
CA ILE A 374 10.81 18.61 1.15
C ILE A 374 9.86 17.53 1.68
N LEU A 375 9.03 16.97 0.80
CA LEU A 375 7.99 16.02 1.16
C LEU A 375 8.42 14.58 0.88
N GLY A 376 8.83 13.86 1.93
CA GLY A 376 9.13 12.43 1.86
C GLY A 376 7.88 11.55 1.92
N ARG A 377 7.95 10.32 1.38
CA ARG A 377 6.91 9.32 1.68
C ARG A 377 7.13 8.72 3.07
N TYR A 378 8.39 8.58 3.47
CA TYR A 378 8.81 8.01 4.75
C TYR A 378 9.67 9.00 5.54
N ARG A 379 9.72 8.84 6.88
CA ARG A 379 10.57 9.68 7.74
C ARG A 379 12.06 9.57 7.39
N ALA A 380 12.50 8.42 6.87
CA ALA A 380 13.88 8.20 6.43
C ALA A 380 14.30 9.12 5.27
N ASP A 381 13.35 9.59 4.45
CA ASP A 381 13.63 10.53 3.36
C ASP A 381 14.10 11.90 3.88
N ARG A 382 14.03 12.15 5.19
CA ARG A 382 14.64 13.34 5.82
C ARG A 382 16.14 13.44 5.54
N SER A 383 16.82 12.32 5.27
CA SER A 383 18.23 12.32 4.90
C SER A 383 18.53 13.08 3.60
N THR A 384 17.52 13.34 2.75
CA THR A 384 17.71 14.10 1.50
C THR A 384 17.74 15.61 1.72
N VAL A 385 17.45 16.07 2.94
CA VAL A 385 17.58 17.49 3.32
C VAL A 385 19.07 17.79 3.50
N PRO A 386 19.65 18.77 2.81
CA PRO A 386 21.06 19.14 2.99
C PRO A 386 21.30 19.67 4.40
N SER A 387 22.27 19.14 5.14
CA SER A 387 22.51 19.55 6.54
C SER A 387 22.95 21.01 6.68
N ASP A 388 23.56 21.58 5.64
CA ASP A 388 24.07 22.94 5.58
C ASP A 388 23.04 23.96 5.07
N TRP A 389 21.79 23.55 4.78
CA TRP A 389 20.79 24.41 4.12
C TRP A 389 20.60 25.76 4.81
N LYS A 390 20.64 25.79 6.15
CA LYS A 390 20.40 27.01 6.94
C LYS A 390 21.52 28.02 6.77
N THR A 391 22.77 27.56 6.71
CA THR A 391 23.94 28.42 6.50
C THR A 391 24.07 28.80 5.02
N ALA A 392 23.80 27.85 4.11
CA ALA A 392 23.99 28.05 2.67
C ALA A 392 22.87 28.90 2.02
N PHE A 393 21.61 28.72 2.44
CA PHE A 393 20.44 29.28 1.76
C PHE A 393 19.47 30.04 2.69
N GLY A 394 19.73 30.07 4.00
CA GLY A 394 18.81 30.61 5.00
C GLY A 394 18.49 32.11 4.86
N SER A 395 19.29 32.86 4.08
CA SER A 395 19.04 34.27 3.76
C SER A 395 17.88 34.48 2.78
N THR A 396 17.57 33.51 1.92
CA THR A 396 16.50 33.64 0.90
C THR A 396 15.36 32.66 1.10
N MET A 397 15.53 31.60 1.88
CA MET A 397 14.52 30.55 2.01
C MET A 397 14.48 29.90 3.39
N ASP A 398 13.33 29.31 3.71
CA ASP A 398 13.11 28.44 4.86
C ASP A 398 12.75 27.03 4.36
N VAL A 399 13.55 26.03 4.76
CA VAL A 399 13.42 24.65 4.27
C VAL A 399 12.91 23.76 5.41
N GLU A 400 11.81 23.07 5.16
CA GLU A 400 11.22 22.14 6.12
C GLU A 400 10.99 20.77 5.50
N PHE A 401 11.31 19.72 6.26
CA PHE A 401 10.95 18.35 5.90
C PHE A 401 9.64 17.93 6.54
N LEU A 402 8.74 17.37 5.72
CA LEU A 402 7.52 16.73 6.16
C LEU A 402 7.34 15.41 5.44
N THR A 403 6.57 14.50 6.02
CA THR A 403 5.98 13.43 5.22
C THR A 403 4.81 14.00 4.42
N ALA A 404 4.52 13.46 3.23
CA ALA A 404 3.38 13.89 2.41
C ALA A 404 2.05 13.95 3.23
N HIS A 405 1.76 12.95 4.06
CA HIS A 405 0.59 12.95 4.96
C HIS A 405 0.54 14.16 5.89
N ARG A 406 1.63 14.41 6.64
CA ARG A 406 1.76 15.55 7.56
C ARG A 406 1.77 16.92 6.88
N SER A 407 1.87 16.97 5.55
CA SER A 407 1.79 18.22 4.79
C SER A 407 0.35 18.65 4.48
N LYS A 408 -0.63 17.76 4.66
CA LYS A 408 -2.05 18.10 4.51
C LYS A 408 -2.39 19.30 5.42
N GLY A 409 -3.20 20.22 4.90
CA GLY A 409 -3.51 21.50 5.54
C GLY A 409 -2.40 22.57 5.49
N ARG A 410 -1.19 22.25 5.02
CA ARG A 410 -0.06 23.19 4.89
C ARG A 410 0.24 23.51 3.43
N GLU A 411 1.09 24.50 3.20
CA GLU A 411 1.54 24.91 1.86
C GLU A 411 2.89 25.63 1.91
N ALA A 412 3.62 25.60 0.79
CA ALA A 412 4.92 26.26 0.62
C ALA A 412 5.02 26.86 -0.80
N ASP A 413 5.92 27.83 -0.98
CA ASP A 413 6.20 28.39 -2.31
C ASP A 413 6.70 27.30 -3.27
N TYR A 414 7.62 26.46 -2.79
CA TYR A 414 8.20 25.36 -3.55
C TYR A 414 8.05 24.03 -2.81
N VAL A 415 7.78 22.96 -3.56
CA VAL A 415 7.76 21.59 -3.05
C VAL A 415 8.81 20.75 -3.74
N ILE A 416 9.53 19.94 -2.98
CA ILE A 416 10.50 18.97 -3.46
C ILE A 416 10.03 17.59 -3.07
N LEU A 417 9.91 16.68 -4.04
CA LEU A 417 9.58 15.27 -3.86
C LEU A 417 10.85 14.44 -4.13
N PRO A 418 11.65 14.10 -3.10
CA PRO A 418 12.96 13.50 -3.29
C PRO A 418 12.92 12.00 -3.68
N GLY A 419 11.75 11.36 -3.60
CA GLY A 419 11.59 9.92 -3.67
C GLY A 419 10.58 9.44 -4.72
N MET A 420 10.55 10.07 -5.91
CA MET A 420 9.67 9.66 -7.02
C MET A 420 10.19 8.39 -7.71
N VAL A 421 10.30 7.32 -6.93
CA VAL A 421 10.79 6.01 -7.35
C VAL A 421 9.74 4.91 -7.15
N ASN A 422 9.82 3.82 -7.92
CA ASN A 422 8.98 2.63 -7.76
C ASN A 422 9.09 2.08 -6.32
N ARG A 423 7.95 1.76 -5.71
CA ARG A 423 7.78 1.38 -4.28
C ARG A 423 8.15 2.48 -3.27
N GLY A 424 8.55 3.65 -3.74
CA GLY A 424 8.71 4.88 -2.95
C GLY A 424 7.40 5.65 -2.95
N PHE A 425 7.12 6.32 -4.07
CA PHE A 425 5.86 7.04 -4.30
C PHE A 425 5.29 6.57 -5.64
N PRO A 426 4.21 5.78 -5.69
CA PRO A 426 3.39 5.29 -4.58
C PRO A 426 4.11 4.24 -3.71
N SER A 427 3.70 4.17 -2.45
CA SER A 427 3.95 3.01 -1.61
C SER A 427 3.10 1.83 -2.05
N LEU A 428 3.69 0.64 -2.11
CA LEU A 428 2.96 -0.62 -2.33
C LEU A 428 2.75 -1.38 -1.02
N ARG A 429 3.11 -0.79 0.13
CA ARG A 429 2.82 -1.38 1.44
C ARG A 429 1.36 -1.12 1.76
N SER A 430 0.56 -2.18 1.80
CA SER A 430 -0.79 -2.15 2.35
C SER A 430 -0.74 -2.35 3.86
N ASP A 431 -1.79 -1.94 4.55
CA ASP A 431 -2.07 -2.42 5.90
C ASP A 431 -2.27 -3.95 5.92
N ASP A 432 -2.34 -4.52 7.12
CA ASP A 432 -2.66 -5.93 7.26
C ASP A 432 -4.05 -6.20 6.65
N PRO A 433 -4.20 -7.19 5.74
CA PRO A 433 -5.46 -7.50 5.09
C PRO A 433 -6.63 -7.66 6.05
N VAL A 434 -6.41 -8.16 7.27
CA VAL A 434 -7.48 -8.39 8.25
C VAL A 434 -8.22 -7.12 8.66
N LEU A 435 -7.57 -5.95 8.57
CA LEU A 435 -8.22 -4.66 8.85
C LEU A 435 -9.33 -4.32 7.85
N SER A 436 -9.33 -4.94 6.66
CA SER A 436 -10.38 -4.72 5.66
C SER A 436 -11.80 -5.03 6.17
N LEU A 437 -11.95 -5.99 7.09
CA LEU A 437 -13.24 -6.32 7.71
C LEU A 437 -13.80 -5.14 8.52
N ALA A 438 -12.93 -4.36 9.16
CA ALA A 438 -13.28 -3.26 10.05
C ALA A 438 -13.21 -1.87 9.38
N MET A 439 -12.63 -1.77 8.18
CA MET A 439 -12.52 -0.53 7.42
C MET A 439 -13.68 -0.37 6.42
N PRO A 440 -13.98 0.85 5.95
CA PRO A 440 -14.86 1.06 4.81
C PRO A 440 -14.25 0.43 3.57
N ASP A 441 -15.07 0.09 2.57
CA ASP A 441 -14.56 -0.35 1.28
C ASP A 441 -13.69 0.74 0.66
N GLY A 442 -12.61 0.28 0.04
CA GLY A 442 -11.74 1.15 -0.73
C GLY A 442 -12.38 1.44 -2.06
N ASP A 443 -12.04 2.59 -2.62
CA ASP A 443 -12.23 2.81 -4.03
C ASP A 443 -11.44 1.75 -4.84
N SER A 444 -12.17 1.05 -5.72
CA SER A 444 -11.65 -0.01 -6.60
C SER A 444 -10.56 0.44 -7.56
N TYR A 445 -10.38 1.75 -7.75
CA TYR A 445 -9.35 2.26 -8.63
C TYR A 445 -7.94 1.94 -8.10
N PRO A 446 -7.01 1.42 -8.94
CA PRO A 446 -5.68 1.04 -8.50
C PRO A 446 -4.94 2.18 -7.77
N LEU A 447 -4.45 1.88 -6.56
CA LEU A 447 -3.68 2.79 -5.73
C LEU A 447 -4.40 4.11 -5.43
N SER A 448 -5.75 4.10 -5.38
CA SER A 448 -6.60 5.30 -5.23
C SER A 448 -6.16 6.23 -4.10
N GLU A 449 -5.81 5.70 -2.93
CA GLU A 449 -5.32 6.49 -1.80
C GLU A 449 -3.95 7.14 -2.06
N GLU A 450 -2.98 6.39 -2.59
CA GLU A 450 -1.67 6.95 -2.93
C GLU A 450 -1.77 8.00 -4.05
N ARG A 451 -2.77 7.89 -4.94
CA ARG A 451 -3.05 8.94 -5.93
C ARG A 451 -3.54 10.22 -5.27
N ARG A 452 -4.45 10.14 -4.30
CA ARG A 452 -4.89 11.29 -3.48
C ARG A 452 -3.73 11.87 -2.68
N LEU A 453 -2.85 11.03 -2.13
CA LEU A 453 -1.64 11.48 -1.44
C LEU A 453 -0.68 12.22 -2.38
N PHE A 454 -0.49 11.74 -3.62
CA PHE A 454 0.32 12.42 -4.61
C PHE A 454 -0.30 13.77 -5.00
N TYR A 455 -1.61 13.80 -5.22
CA TYR A 455 -2.35 15.03 -5.47
C TYR A 455 -2.16 16.04 -4.32
N VAL A 456 -2.29 15.60 -3.06
CA VAL A 456 -2.00 16.42 -1.88
C VAL A 456 -0.59 16.98 -1.96
N ALA A 457 0.42 16.14 -2.21
CA ALA A 457 1.82 16.54 -2.28
C ALA A 457 2.09 17.59 -3.38
N LEU A 458 1.56 17.40 -4.59
CA LEU A 458 1.67 18.36 -5.69
C LEU A 458 1.00 19.69 -5.35
N THR A 459 -0.19 19.64 -4.77
CA THR A 459 -1.00 20.82 -4.43
C THR A 459 -0.55 21.53 -3.14
N ARG A 460 0.54 21.11 -2.50
CA ARG A 460 1.17 21.90 -1.43
C ARG A 460 2.00 23.06 -1.98
N ALA A 461 2.39 23.02 -3.26
CA ALA A 461 3.20 24.07 -3.88
C ALA A 461 2.33 25.24 -4.36
N ARG A 462 2.73 26.46 -4.01
CA ARG A 462 2.15 27.69 -4.55
C ARG A 462 2.79 28.14 -5.86
N ARG A 463 4.02 27.69 -6.18
CA ARG A 463 4.76 28.10 -7.38
C ARG A 463 5.22 26.93 -8.24
N SER A 464 6.01 26.00 -7.68
CA SER A 464 6.65 24.94 -8.45
C SER A 464 6.90 23.68 -7.62
N VAL A 465 6.86 22.52 -8.29
CA VAL A 465 7.23 21.22 -7.74
C VAL A 465 8.46 20.66 -8.46
N ALA A 466 9.47 20.26 -7.71
CA ALA A 466 10.64 19.53 -8.20
C ALA A 466 10.60 18.06 -7.72
N MET A 467 10.61 17.13 -8.65
CA MET A 467 10.58 15.69 -8.41
C MET A 467 11.96 15.09 -8.67
N PHE A 468 12.44 14.22 -7.77
CA PHE A 468 13.70 13.50 -7.95
C PHE A 468 13.43 12.00 -8.06
N THR A 469 14.03 11.37 -9.06
CA THR A 469 13.91 9.94 -9.37
C THR A 469 15.29 9.29 -9.50
N LEU A 470 15.32 7.95 -9.56
CA LEU A 470 16.52 7.15 -9.75
C LEU A 470 16.47 6.42 -11.09
N GLN A 471 17.65 6.30 -11.72
CA GLN A 471 17.82 5.55 -12.95
C GLN A 471 17.22 4.14 -12.82
N GLY A 472 16.34 3.77 -13.76
CA GLY A 472 15.70 2.46 -13.80
C GLY A 472 14.75 2.14 -12.66
N LYS A 473 14.36 3.14 -11.88
CA LYS A 473 13.45 3.00 -10.74
C LYS A 473 12.36 4.08 -10.75
N HIS A 474 11.98 4.61 -11.92
CA HIS A 474 10.97 5.67 -12.00
C HIS A 474 9.67 5.28 -11.29
N SER A 475 9.08 6.28 -10.63
CA SER A 475 7.72 6.15 -10.12
C SER A 475 6.73 5.97 -11.26
N PRO A 476 5.75 5.04 -11.16
CA PRO A 476 4.66 4.96 -12.12
C PRO A 476 3.84 6.26 -12.20
N PHE A 477 3.74 7.04 -11.12
CA PHE A 477 3.06 8.33 -11.16
C PHE A 477 3.86 9.39 -11.91
N LEU A 478 5.20 9.36 -11.81
CA LEU A 478 6.05 10.20 -12.63
C LEU A 478 5.94 9.81 -14.11
N ASP A 479 5.94 8.52 -14.44
CA ASP A 479 5.74 8.03 -15.81
C ASP A 479 4.43 8.53 -16.42
N GLU A 480 3.35 8.56 -15.63
CA GLU A 480 2.05 9.11 -16.07
C GLU A 480 2.16 10.60 -16.41
N LEU A 481 2.81 11.41 -15.57
CA LEU A 481 3.01 12.84 -15.84
C LEU A 481 3.87 13.09 -17.08
N VAL A 482 4.89 12.25 -17.33
CA VAL A 482 5.73 12.31 -18.53
C VAL A 482 4.92 11.94 -19.77
N LYS A 483 4.12 10.87 -19.70
CA LYS A 483 3.22 10.44 -20.78
C LYS A 483 2.21 11.54 -21.15
N ASP A 484 1.72 12.27 -20.16
CA ASP A 484 0.78 13.38 -20.33
C ASP A 484 1.46 14.70 -20.75
N ARG A 485 2.78 14.66 -20.99
CA ARG A 485 3.61 15.81 -21.36
C ARG A 485 3.53 16.95 -20.33
N ALA A 486 3.24 16.62 -19.08
CA ALA A 486 3.20 17.57 -17.97
C ALA A 486 4.60 17.88 -17.43
N VAL A 487 5.55 16.96 -17.60
CA VAL A 487 6.95 17.13 -17.18
C VAL A 487 7.88 16.31 -18.08
N GLU A 488 9.13 16.75 -18.23
CA GLU A 488 10.21 15.97 -18.85
C GLU A 488 11.26 15.60 -17.79
N VAL A 489 11.79 14.39 -17.86
CA VAL A 489 12.86 13.94 -16.96
C VAL A 489 14.20 14.41 -17.51
N THR A 490 14.95 15.13 -16.68
CA THR A 490 16.25 15.71 -17.04
C THR A 490 17.34 15.34 -16.05
N ALA A 491 18.60 15.49 -16.44
CA ALA A 491 19.69 15.61 -15.49
C ALA A 491 19.55 16.94 -14.72
N ILE A 492 20.21 17.07 -13.57
CA ILE A 492 20.21 18.33 -12.82
C ILE A 492 20.78 19.51 -13.64
N SER A 493 21.62 19.21 -14.64
CA SER A 493 22.17 20.16 -15.62
C SER A 493 21.17 20.62 -16.68
N GLY A 494 19.98 20.00 -16.76
CA GLY A 494 18.92 20.32 -17.72
C GLY A 494 18.92 19.47 -19.00
N VAL A 495 19.84 18.52 -19.15
CA VAL A 495 19.87 17.61 -20.31
C VAL A 495 18.74 16.58 -20.21
N ALA A 496 17.91 16.46 -21.23
CA ALA A 496 16.83 15.46 -21.28
C ALA A 496 17.37 14.03 -21.16
N ILE A 497 16.67 13.19 -20.39
CA ILE A 497 17.02 11.79 -20.17
C ILE A 497 15.90 10.90 -20.71
N HIS A 498 16.27 9.97 -21.59
CA HIS A 498 15.38 8.93 -22.10
C HIS A 498 15.92 7.56 -21.72
N GLU A 499 15.19 6.84 -20.87
CA GLU A 499 15.56 5.49 -20.47
C GLU A 499 15.00 4.45 -21.45
N GLU A 500 15.86 3.54 -21.90
CA GLU A 500 15.45 2.39 -22.69
C GLU A 500 14.99 1.26 -21.77
N ARG A 501 13.67 1.04 -21.69
CA ARG A 501 13.08 -0.04 -20.89
C ARG A 501 13.46 -1.41 -21.42
N CYS A 502 13.74 -2.32 -20.51
CA CYS A 502 14.04 -3.70 -20.81
C CYS A 502 12.79 -4.39 -21.38
N PRO A 503 12.81 -4.93 -22.61
CA PRO A 503 11.64 -5.54 -23.22
C PRO A 503 11.22 -6.87 -22.55
N VAL A 504 12.14 -7.50 -21.82
CA VAL A 504 11.91 -8.80 -21.17
C VAL A 504 11.16 -8.64 -19.84
N CYS A 505 11.74 -7.93 -18.88
CA CYS A 505 11.08 -7.76 -17.58
C CYS A 505 10.08 -6.61 -17.56
N LYS A 506 10.10 -5.69 -18.55
CA LYS A 506 9.27 -4.47 -18.64
C LYS A 506 9.40 -3.49 -17.46
N VAL A 507 10.15 -3.85 -16.42
CA VAL A 507 10.36 -3.09 -15.19
C VAL A 507 11.72 -2.38 -15.21
N GLY A 508 12.80 -3.11 -15.50
CA GLY A 508 14.15 -2.56 -15.51
C GLY A 508 14.46 -1.78 -16.78
N VAL A 509 15.55 -1.04 -16.76
CA VAL A 509 16.08 -0.29 -17.92
C VAL A 509 17.48 -0.76 -18.24
N PHE A 510 17.95 -0.50 -19.45
CA PHE A 510 19.32 -0.87 -19.81
C PHE A 510 20.33 0.14 -19.27
N VAL A 511 21.22 -0.35 -18.40
CA VAL A 511 22.30 0.42 -17.77
C VAL A 511 23.67 -0.11 -18.20
N ASP A 512 24.66 0.78 -18.29
CA ASP A 512 26.05 0.41 -18.51
C ASP A 512 26.66 -0.18 -17.23
N ARG A 513 27.39 -1.29 -17.36
CA ARG A 513 28.11 -1.94 -16.27
C ARG A 513 29.53 -2.29 -16.71
N ASN A 514 30.47 -2.25 -15.77
CA ASN A 514 31.83 -2.69 -16.01
C ASN A 514 31.94 -4.20 -15.76
N GLY A 515 32.46 -4.94 -16.74
CA GLY A 515 32.79 -6.35 -16.61
C GLY A 515 34.25 -6.63 -16.96
N PRO A 516 34.70 -7.89 -16.81
CA PRO A 516 36.08 -8.30 -17.10
C PRO A 516 36.52 -8.02 -18.54
N HIS A 517 35.57 -7.88 -19.47
CA HIS A 517 35.81 -7.63 -20.90
C HIS A 517 35.41 -6.20 -21.33
N GLY A 518 35.31 -5.26 -20.38
CA GLY A 518 34.93 -3.87 -20.63
C GLY A 518 33.48 -3.53 -20.26
N VAL A 519 33.02 -2.35 -20.70
CA VAL A 519 31.67 -1.85 -20.45
C VAL A 519 30.66 -2.65 -21.27
N PHE A 520 29.60 -3.14 -20.64
CA PHE A 520 28.48 -3.80 -21.32
C PHE A 520 27.15 -3.30 -20.76
N ARG A 521 26.10 -3.28 -21.60
CA ARG A 521 24.74 -2.97 -21.16
C ARG A 521 24.02 -4.20 -20.62
N SER A 522 23.28 -4.02 -19.53
CA SER A 522 22.41 -5.06 -18.98
C SER A 522 21.19 -4.45 -18.28
N CYS A 523 20.16 -5.27 -18.06
CA CYS A 523 18.98 -4.83 -17.34
C CYS A 523 19.33 -4.40 -15.89
N SER A 524 18.80 -3.25 -15.46
CA SER A 524 18.95 -2.74 -14.10
C SER A 524 18.35 -3.68 -13.04
N SER A 525 17.41 -4.55 -13.41
CA SER A 525 16.80 -5.55 -12.53
C SER A 525 17.66 -6.80 -12.30
N TYR A 526 18.89 -6.88 -12.82
CA TYR A 526 19.81 -7.96 -12.47
C TYR A 526 20.03 -8.03 -10.93
N PRO A 527 20.00 -9.23 -10.31
CA PRO A 527 20.01 -10.56 -10.92
C PRO A 527 18.63 -11.12 -11.31
N LEU A 528 17.53 -10.45 -10.98
CA LEU A 528 16.17 -10.92 -11.31
C LEU A 528 15.88 -10.93 -12.82
N CYS A 529 16.58 -10.09 -13.59
CA CYS A 529 16.51 -10.10 -15.06
C CYS A 529 17.92 -10.13 -15.65
N HIS A 530 18.23 -11.19 -16.38
CA HIS A 530 19.53 -11.39 -17.04
C HIS A 530 19.60 -10.80 -18.46
N ASN A 531 18.56 -10.10 -18.91
CA ASN A 531 18.49 -9.61 -20.28
C ASN A 531 19.61 -8.59 -20.56
N LYS A 532 20.28 -8.76 -21.71
CA LYS A 532 21.28 -7.85 -22.26
C LYS A 532 20.80 -7.42 -23.64
N PRO A 533 20.85 -6.13 -23.98
CA PRO A 533 20.40 -5.68 -25.29
C PRO A 533 21.31 -6.29 -26.37
N LYS A 534 20.72 -6.82 -27.43
CA LYS A 534 21.49 -7.35 -28.57
C LYS A 534 22.02 -6.16 -29.37
N GLY A 535 23.33 -5.95 -29.32
CA GLY A 535 24.04 -4.99 -30.19
C GLY A 535 24.26 -3.61 -29.57
N ALA A 536 25.41 -3.46 -28.91
CA ALA A 536 26.17 -2.21 -28.89
C ALA A 536 27.62 -2.57 -28.51
N ARG A 537 28.32 -3.28 -29.40
CA ARG A 537 29.78 -3.17 -29.41
C ARG A 537 30.06 -1.73 -29.82
N ARG A 538 30.35 -0.85 -28.87
CA ARG A 538 31.04 0.40 -29.20
C ARG A 538 32.42 -0.03 -29.70
N GLY A 539 32.63 0.12 -31.01
CA GLY A 539 33.96 0.04 -31.61
C GLY A 539 34.84 1.17 -31.12
#